data_AF-A0A0N7IEQ7-F1
#
_entry.id   AF-A0A0N7IEQ7-F1
#
_cell.length_a   1.000
_cell.length_b   1.000
_cell.length_c   1.000
_cell.angle_alpha   90.00
_cell.angle_beta   90.00
_cell.angle_gamma   90.00
#
_symmetry.space_group_name_H-M   'P 1'
#
loop_
_entity.id
_entity.type
_entity.pdbx_description
1 polymer ?
#
loop_
_entity_poly.entity_id
_entity_poly.type
_entity_poly.pdbx_seq_one_letter_code
_entity_poly.pdbx_strand_id
1 'polypeptide(L)'
;MTSLDYIKQRFSYIGEISDAGASDFAIDFGFETEGEVTDEEKKAISGSISEFLNKNILHPTSIDESGFSTSWSADSIKNSSLLMLRKYGITLNDEASVLVGLSTIKDASNLW
;
A
#
# COMPACT_ATOMS: atom_id res chain seq x y z
N MET A 1 10.23 -13.67 -15.87
CA MET A 1 9.28 -12.72 -15.21
C MET A 1 10.03 -11.42 -14.95
N THR A 2 9.43 -10.25 -15.14
CA THR A 2 10.10 -8.96 -14.88
C THR A 2 9.90 -8.49 -13.44
N SER A 3 10.67 -7.49 -13.00
CA SER A 3 10.44 -6.82 -11.71
C SER A 3 9.05 -6.21 -11.63
N LEU A 4 8.53 -5.65 -12.73
CA LEU A 4 7.19 -5.06 -12.79
C LEU A 4 6.10 -6.11 -12.58
N ASP A 5 6.22 -7.26 -13.25
CA ASP A 5 5.29 -8.38 -13.06
C ASP A 5 5.29 -8.85 -11.61
N TYR A 6 6.49 -8.96 -11.02
CA TYR A 6 6.63 -9.38 -9.64
C TYR A 6 6.04 -8.36 -8.65
N ILE A 7 6.27 -7.06 -8.85
CA ILE A 7 5.65 -6.00 -8.04
C ILE A 7 4.12 -6.12 -8.09
N LYS A 8 3.53 -6.22 -9.28
CA LYS A 8 2.07 -6.40 -9.44
C LYS A 8 1.57 -7.64 -8.71
N GLN A 9 2.26 -8.77 -8.88
CA GLN A 9 1.94 -10.01 -8.18
C GLN A 9 1.99 -9.83 -6.65
N ARG A 10 2.97 -9.08 -6.13
CA ARG A 10 3.09 -8.83 -4.69
C ARG A 10 2.03 -7.87 -4.17
N PHE A 11 1.50 -6.94 -4.96
CA PHE A 11 0.38 -6.09 -4.52
C PHE A 11 -0.98 -6.83 -4.53
N SER A 12 -1.11 -7.92 -5.31
CA SER A 12 -2.38 -8.65 -5.52
C SER A 12 -3.14 -9.06 -4.25
N TYR A 13 -2.46 -9.30 -3.12
CA TYR A 13 -3.12 -9.71 -1.88
C TYR A 13 -3.82 -8.55 -1.15
N ILE A 14 -3.44 -7.29 -1.41
CA ILE A 14 -4.12 -6.11 -0.87
C ILE A 14 -4.99 -5.41 -1.92
N GLY A 15 -4.82 -5.72 -3.20
CA GLY A 15 -5.50 -5.04 -4.30
C GLY A 15 -4.68 -5.05 -5.58
N GLU A 16 -4.96 -4.11 -6.46
CA GLU A 16 -4.28 -3.99 -7.75
C GLU A 16 -3.45 -2.71 -7.81
N ILE A 17 -2.23 -2.80 -8.34
CA ILE A 17 -1.38 -1.66 -8.67
C ILE A 17 -1.37 -1.48 -10.19
N SER A 18 -1.51 -0.24 -10.66
CA SER A 18 -1.46 0.07 -12.09
C SER A 18 -0.10 -0.23 -12.72
N ASP A 19 -0.05 -0.39 -14.04
CA ASP A 19 1.21 -0.60 -14.78
C ASP A 19 2.20 0.56 -14.59
N ALA A 20 1.71 1.80 -14.71
CA ALA A 20 2.50 2.99 -14.45
C ALA A 20 2.97 3.03 -12.99
N GLY A 21 2.09 2.68 -12.04
CA GLY A 21 2.44 2.63 -10.63
C GLY A 21 3.48 1.58 -10.28
N ALA A 22 3.43 0.39 -10.89
CA ALA A 22 4.45 -0.63 -10.72
C ALA A 22 5.81 -0.17 -11.27
N SER A 23 5.80 0.55 -12.40
CA SER A 23 7.01 1.18 -12.98
C SER A 23 7.56 2.28 -12.07
N ASP A 24 6.70 3.19 -11.60
CA ASP A 24 7.10 4.28 -10.71
C ASP A 24 7.61 3.74 -9.38
N PHE A 25 6.97 2.70 -8.84
CA PHE A 25 7.45 2.01 -7.64
C PHE A 25 8.84 1.38 -7.87
N ALA A 26 9.04 0.72 -9.01
CA ALA A 26 10.36 0.17 -9.35
C ALA A 26 11.43 1.28 -9.38
N ILE A 27 11.15 2.40 -10.05
CA ILE A 27 12.07 3.53 -10.16
C ILE A 27 12.35 4.17 -8.80
N ASP A 28 11.32 4.47 -8.02
CA ASP A 28 11.44 5.13 -6.72
C ASP A 28 12.25 4.31 -5.71
N PHE A 29 12.22 2.98 -5.84
CA PHE A 29 12.94 2.06 -4.97
C PHE A 29 14.22 1.47 -5.61
N GLY A 30 14.59 1.94 -6.80
CA GLY A 30 15.87 1.61 -7.44
C GLY A 30 15.96 0.21 -8.05
N PHE A 31 14.84 -0.33 -8.56
CA PHE A 31 14.78 -1.62 -9.22
C PHE A 31 14.81 -1.47 -10.75
N GLU A 32 15.52 -2.39 -11.43
CA GLU A 32 15.47 -2.49 -12.88
C GLU A 32 14.08 -2.93 -13.34
N THR A 33 13.56 -2.28 -14.40
CA THR A 33 12.21 -2.53 -14.91
C THR A 33 12.19 -3.55 -16.05
N GLU A 34 13.32 -3.74 -16.72
CA GLU A 34 13.50 -4.65 -17.85
C GLU A 34 14.36 -5.84 -17.45
N GLY A 35 14.24 -6.95 -18.19
CA GLY A 35 14.98 -8.17 -17.92
C GLY A 35 14.29 -9.11 -16.95
N GLU A 36 14.95 -10.24 -16.68
CA GLU A 36 14.42 -11.27 -15.79
C GLU A 36 14.83 -10.98 -14.34
N VAL A 37 13.84 -10.92 -13.45
CA VAL A 37 14.06 -10.64 -12.03
C VAL A 37 14.68 -11.84 -11.32
N THR A 38 15.84 -11.60 -10.69
CA THR A 38 16.59 -12.57 -9.88
C THR A 38 15.93 -12.80 -8.53
N ASP A 39 16.34 -13.86 -7.82
CA ASP A 39 15.80 -14.15 -6.49
C ASP A 39 16.27 -13.14 -5.43
N GLU A 40 17.48 -12.58 -5.58
CA GLU A 40 17.97 -11.46 -4.77
C GLU A 40 17.09 -10.21 -4.96
N GLU A 41 16.75 -9.85 -6.20
CA GLU A 41 15.88 -8.72 -6.49
C GLU A 41 14.45 -8.95 -5.97
N LYS A 42 13.91 -10.17 -6.11
CA LYS A 42 12.60 -10.52 -5.52
C LYS A 42 12.57 -10.33 -4.01
N LYS A 43 13.65 -10.70 -3.31
CA LYS A 43 13.77 -10.47 -1.85
C LYS A 43 13.82 -8.98 -1.53
N ALA A 44 14.59 -8.20 -2.29
CA ALA A 44 14.68 -6.75 -2.11
C ALA A 44 13.32 -6.07 -2.36
N ILE A 45 12.65 -6.37 -3.48
CA ILE A 45 11.31 -5.89 -3.83
C ILE A 45 10.31 -6.25 -2.72
N SER A 46 10.32 -7.49 -2.24
CA SER A 46 9.44 -7.93 -1.16
C SER A 46 9.67 -7.15 0.14
N GLY A 47 10.93 -6.84 0.45
CA GLY A 47 11.32 -5.99 1.58
C GLY A 47 10.76 -4.57 1.44
N SER A 48 10.99 -3.94 0.29
CA SER A 48 10.51 -2.59 0.00
C SER A 48 8.98 -2.48 0.01
N ILE A 49 8.27 -3.48 -0.51
CA ILE A 49 6.80 -3.54 -0.43
C ILE A 49 6.35 -3.68 1.02
N SER A 50 6.99 -4.56 1.81
CA SER A 50 6.64 -4.73 3.22
C SER A 50 6.84 -3.42 4.02
N GLU A 51 7.94 -2.73 3.76
CA GLU A 51 8.22 -1.42 4.36
C GLU A 51 7.22 -0.35 3.90
N PHE A 52 6.91 -0.29 2.60
CA PHE A 52 5.90 0.60 2.05
C PHE A 52 4.54 0.40 2.73
N LEU A 53 4.11 -0.86 2.89
CA LEU A 53 2.85 -1.17 3.54
C LEU A 53 2.87 -0.82 5.02
N ASN A 54 3.90 -1.17 5.77
CA ASN A 54 4.01 -0.80 7.18
C ASN A 54 4.05 0.72 7.39
N LYS A 55 4.67 1.46 6.48
CA LYS A 55 4.79 2.92 6.60
C LYS A 55 3.55 3.69 6.17
N ASN A 56 2.77 3.16 5.22
CA ASN A 56 1.71 3.93 4.57
C ASN A 56 0.32 3.32 4.72
N ILE A 57 0.22 2.02 5.02
CA ILE A 57 -1.03 1.25 5.01
C ILE A 57 -1.31 0.67 6.41
N LEU A 58 -0.32 0.00 7.00
CA LEU A 58 -0.39 -0.69 8.28
C LEU A 58 0.35 0.11 9.36
N HIS A 59 -0.22 1.23 9.81
CA HIS A 59 0.40 1.98 10.89
C HIS A 59 0.23 1.24 12.24
N PRO A 60 1.31 1.02 13.01
CA PRO A 60 1.17 0.68 14.41
C PRO A 60 0.59 1.90 15.13
N THR A 61 -0.60 1.76 15.72
CA THR A 61 -1.13 2.73 16.69
C THR A 61 -0.19 2.76 17.89
N SER A 62 0.81 3.66 17.88
CA SER A 62 1.65 3.92 19.04
C SER A 62 0.80 4.60 20.11
N ILE A 63 0.43 3.83 21.14
CA ILE A 63 -0.12 4.34 22.39
C ILE A 63 1.08 4.75 23.25
N ASP A 64 1.19 6.03 23.58
CA ASP A 64 2.10 6.52 24.62
C ASP A 64 1.46 6.24 26.00
N GLU A 65 2.27 5.90 27.00
CA GLU A 65 1.90 5.62 28.40
C GLU A 65 1.24 6.82 29.11
N SER A 66 1.23 8.01 28.49
CA SER A 66 0.56 9.21 29.00
C SER A 66 -0.92 9.35 28.60
N GLY A 67 -1.45 8.47 27.73
CA GLY A 67 -2.82 8.58 27.22
C GLY A 67 -3.06 9.78 26.29
N PHE A 68 -2.03 10.57 25.98
CA PHE A 68 -2.07 11.59 24.93
C PHE A 68 -1.26 11.11 23.73
N SER A 69 -1.97 10.63 22.72
CA SER A 69 -1.38 10.29 21.45
C SER A 69 -0.78 11.54 20.82
N THR A 70 0.54 11.67 20.83
CA THR A 70 1.25 12.59 19.92
C THR A 70 1.21 11.96 18.53
N SER A 71 0.00 11.68 18.02
CA SER A 71 -0.18 11.14 16.67
C SER A 71 -0.69 12.24 15.77
N TRP A 72 -0.18 12.21 14.55
CA TRP A 72 -0.87 12.76 13.39
C TRP A 72 -2.34 12.43 13.54
N SER A 73 -3.22 13.44 13.50
CA SER A 73 -4.67 13.19 13.62
C SER A 73 -5.05 12.06 12.65
N ALA A 74 -5.98 11.19 13.05
CA ALA A 74 -6.39 10.04 12.22
C ALA A 74 -6.70 10.45 10.76
N ASP A 75 -7.22 11.66 10.57
CA ASP A 75 -7.45 12.28 9.26
C ASP A 75 -6.17 12.54 8.46
N SER A 76 -5.10 13.03 9.10
CA SER A 76 -3.81 13.29 8.44
C SER A 76 -3.13 12.00 7.98
N ILE A 77 -3.25 10.92 8.77
CA ILE A 77 -2.74 9.58 8.40
C ILE A 77 -3.53 9.03 7.22
N LYS A 78 -4.87 9.05 7.31
CA LYS A 78 -5.77 8.61 6.23
C LYS A 78 -5.49 9.35 4.92
N ASN A 79 -5.27 10.66 4.99
CA ASN A 79 -4.91 11.47 3.83
C ASN A 79 -3.55 11.08 3.24
N SER A 80 -2.54 10.80 4.08
CA SER A 80 -1.22 10.33 3.63
C SER A 80 -1.30 8.98 2.91
N SER A 81 -2.00 8.00 3.50
CA SER A 81 -2.24 6.69 2.90
C SER A 81 -2.93 6.81 1.54
N LEU A 82 -3.99 7.62 1.46
CA LEU A 82 -4.72 7.89 0.21
C LEU A 82 -3.84 8.54 -0.87
N LEU A 83 -2.95 9.45 -0.49
CA LEU A 83 -2.01 10.07 -1.43
C LEU A 83 -1.06 9.04 -2.03
N MET A 84 -0.53 8.13 -1.22
CA MET A 84 0.38 7.08 -1.70
C MET A 84 -0.33 6.04 -2.56
N LEU A 85 -1.55 5.64 -2.19
CA LEU A 85 -2.38 4.77 -3.03
C LEU A 85 -2.66 5.43 -4.38
N ARG A 86 -3.01 6.72 -4.40
CA ARG A 86 -3.22 7.47 -5.65
C ARG A 86 -1.95 7.60 -6.48
N LYS A 87 -0.81 7.87 -5.85
CA LYS A 87 0.48 8.02 -6.54
C LYS A 87 0.79 6.80 -7.41
N TYR A 88 0.62 5.60 -6.86
CA TYR A 88 0.92 4.35 -7.59
C TYR A 88 -0.32 3.73 -8.26
N GLY A 89 -1.47 4.42 -8.27
CA GLY A 89 -2.72 3.87 -8.81
C GLY A 89 -3.09 2.53 -8.18
N ILE A 90 -2.96 2.42 -6.85
CA ILE A 90 -3.31 1.23 -6.08
C ILE A 90 -4.80 1.29 -5.73
N THR A 91 -5.55 0.28 -6.15
CA THR A 91 -6.94 0.05 -5.77
C THR A 91 -6.99 -1.09 -4.76
N LEU A 92 -7.35 -0.79 -3.52
CA LEU A 92 -7.47 -1.81 -2.48
C LEU A 92 -8.69 -2.70 -2.69
N ASN A 93 -8.57 -3.98 -2.33
CA ASN A 93 -9.73 -4.87 -2.22
C ASN A 93 -10.58 -4.55 -0.99
N ASP A 94 -11.79 -5.11 -0.91
CA ASP A 94 -12.74 -4.85 0.18
C ASP A 94 -12.11 -5.09 1.56
N GLU A 95 -11.39 -6.21 1.75
CA GLU A 95 -10.76 -6.58 3.02
C GLU A 95 -9.67 -5.57 3.44
N ALA A 96 -8.75 -5.25 2.54
CA ALA A 96 -7.67 -4.30 2.79
C ALA A 96 -8.23 -2.90 3.03
N SER A 97 -9.27 -2.48 2.30
CA SER A 97 -9.91 -1.17 2.47
C SER A 97 -10.51 -0.99 3.88
N VAL A 98 -11.08 -2.07 4.45
CA VAL A 98 -11.61 -2.09 5.82
C VAL A 98 -10.46 -1.99 6.82
N LEU A 99 -9.39 -2.74 6.62
CA LEU A 99 -8.23 -2.76 7.52
C LEU A 99 -7.59 -1.37 7.66
N VAL A 100 -7.56 -0.58 6.59
CA VAL A 100 -6.98 0.78 6.62
C VAL A 100 -8.00 1.89 6.92
N GLY A 101 -9.23 1.56 7.32
CA GLY A 101 -10.26 2.55 7.64
C GLY A 101 -10.67 3.44 6.44
N LEU A 102 -10.45 2.93 5.22
CA LEU A 102 -10.87 3.57 3.96
C LEU A 102 -12.21 3.04 3.46
N SER A 103 -12.76 2.01 4.10
CA SER A 103 -14.11 1.52 3.82
C SER A 103 -15.12 2.67 3.91
N THR A 104 -15.65 3.04 2.75
CA THR A 104 -16.89 3.81 2.69
C THR A 104 -17.97 2.96 3.31
N ILE A 105 -18.78 3.56 4.20
CA ILE A 105 -20.08 3.03 4.59
C ILE A 105 -20.77 2.62 3.27
N LYS A 106 -20.91 1.32 3.03
CA LYS A 106 -21.77 0.83 1.94
C LYS A 106 -23.15 1.36 2.31
N ASP A 107 -23.60 2.36 1.54
CA ASP A 107 -24.90 2.95 1.73
C ASP A 107 -25.94 1.84 1.68
N ALA A 108 -26.49 1.50 2.85
CA ALA A 108 -27.51 0.49 3.02
C ALA A 108 -28.91 1.03 2.67
N SER A 109 -29.02 2.17 1.95
CA SER A 109 -30.30 2.73 1.50
C SER A 109 -31.09 1.82 0.53
N ASN A 110 -30.57 0.65 0.16
CA ASN A 110 -31.31 -0.38 -0.59
C ASN A 110 -31.67 -1.63 0.24
N LEU A 111 -31.51 -1.58 1.57
CA LEU A 111 -32.15 -2.52 2.48
C LEU A 111 -33.36 -1.81 3.12
N TRP A 112 -34.50 -1.98 2.44
CA TRP A 112 -35.90 -1.74 2.86
C TRP A 112 -36.54 -0.42 2.41
#